data_AF-A0A9C8ZTB3-F1
#
_entry.id   AF-A0A9C8ZTB3-F1
#
_cell.length_a   1.000
_cell.length_b   1.000
_cell.length_c   1.000
_cell.angle_alpha   90.00
_cell.angle_beta   90.00
_cell.angle_gamma   90.00
#
_symmetry.space_group_name_H-M   'P 1'
#
loop_
_entity.id
_entity.type
_entity.pdbx_description
1 polymer ?
#
loop_
_entity_poly.entity_id
_entity_poly.type
_entity_poly.pdbx_seq_one_letter_code
_entity_poly.pdbx_strand_id
1 'polypeptide(L)'
;MLDRITDSLLIHKDERQQLSYLLIVFILMGAGIALGRGTADALFFKRYGIEYLPVMFVLVGILLSAISVMYAAFVDALPSERFFKIIFALMIALLLGNWFMIRLGASDMVYPAYFLLYEIASELFLVHSALYLG
;
A
#
# COMPACT_ATOMS: atom_id res chain seq x y z
N MET A 1 -14.78 21.56 21.58
CA MET A 1 -14.79 21.54 20.10
C MET A 1 -14.89 20.12 19.54
N LEU A 2 -14.08 19.17 20.02
CA LEU A 2 -14.19 17.76 19.66
C LEU A 2 -15.59 17.18 19.91
N ASP A 3 -16.23 17.50 21.04
CA ASP A 3 -17.54 16.92 21.38
C ASP A 3 -18.67 17.37 20.44
N ARG A 4 -18.57 18.56 19.84
CA ARG A 4 -19.55 19.08 18.87
C ARG A 4 -19.44 18.37 17.51
N ILE A 5 -18.25 17.88 17.17
CA ILE A 5 -18.01 17.07 15.97
C ILE A 5 -18.50 15.63 16.21
N THR A 6 -18.28 15.10 17.41
CA THR A 6 -18.76 13.77 17.83
C THR A 6 -20.29 13.67 17.81
N ASP A 7 -20.99 14.67 18.37
CA ASP A 7 -22.46 14.71 18.37
C ASP A 7 -23.04 14.92 16.96
N SER A 8 -22.35 15.68 16.10
CA SER A 8 -22.76 15.88 14.70
C SER A 8 -22.58 14.63 13.83
N LEU A 9 -21.70 13.72 14.21
CA LEU A 9 -21.43 12.45 13.54
C LEU A 9 -22.15 11.26 14.20
N LEU A 10 -23.01 11.50 15.20
CA LEU A 10 -23.77 10.47 15.93
C LEU A 10 -22.89 9.38 16.56
N ILE A 11 -21.65 9.71 16.93
CA ILE A 11 -20.71 8.74 17.50
C ILE A 11 -21.05 8.49 18.96
N HIS A 12 -21.37 7.24 19.31
CA HIS A 12 -21.62 6.87 20.71
C HIS A 12 -20.33 6.98 21.53
N LYS A 13 -20.44 7.34 22.81
CA LYS A 13 -19.27 7.59 23.68
C LYS A 13 -18.32 6.38 23.81
N ASP A 14 -18.84 5.16 23.67
CA ASP A 14 -18.05 3.91 23.67
C ASP A 14 -17.27 3.67 22.37
N GLU A 15 -17.61 4.32 21.25
CA GLU A 15 -16.97 4.12 19.95
C GLU A 15 -15.82 5.10 19.70
N ARG A 16 -15.66 6.12 20.57
CA ARG A 16 -14.69 7.21 20.39
C ARG A 16 -13.24 6.71 20.29
N GLN A 17 -12.88 5.68 21.06
CA GLN A 17 -11.52 5.12 21.05
C GLN A 17 -11.25 4.31 19.78
N GLN A 18 -12.25 3.56 19.29
CA GLN A 18 -12.16 2.80 18.06
C GLN A 18 -12.11 3.73 16.84
N LEU A 19 -12.93 4.78 16.84
CA LEU A 19 -12.94 5.79 15.79
C LEU A 19 -11.60 6.54 15.70
N SER A 20 -11.04 6.97 16.84
CA SER A 20 -9.76 7.69 16.83
C SER A 20 -8.61 6.78 16.37
N TYR A 21 -8.62 5.50 16.73
CA TYR A 21 -7.67 4.51 16.24
C TYR A 21 -7.78 4.34 14.72
N LEU A 22 -8.98 4.10 14.20
CA LEU A 22 -9.21 3.96 12.75
C LEU A 22 -8.81 5.24 12.01
N LEU A 23 -9.19 6.41 12.51
CA LEU A 23 -8.86 7.70 11.91
C LEU A 23 -7.34 7.87 11.76
N ILE A 24 -6.56 7.57 12.81
CA ILE A 24 -5.10 7.65 12.76
C ILE A 24 -4.55 6.67 11.72
N VAL A 25 -5.05 5.42 11.69
CA VAL A 25 -4.63 4.41 10.72
C VAL A 25 -4.92 4.87 9.28
N PHE A 26 -6.12 5.40 9.02
CA PHE A 26 -6.49 5.91 7.70
C PHE A 26 -5.67 7.12 7.27
N ILE A 27 -5.35 8.04 8.18
CA ILE A 27 -4.47 9.19 7.88
C ILE A 27 -3.07 8.70 7.51
N LEU A 28 -2.49 7.78 8.30
CA LEU A 28 -1.16 7.23 8.03
C LEU A 28 -1.12 6.45 6.71
N MET A 29 -2.14 5.65 6.45
CA MET A 29 -2.30 4.90 5.20
C MET A 29 -2.42 5.83 4.00
N GLY A 30 -3.33 6.82 4.07
CA GLY A 30 -3.54 7.79 3.00
C GLY A 30 -2.29 8.62 2.71
N ALA A 31 -1.59 9.08 3.75
CA ALA A 31 -0.33 9.80 3.61
C ALA A 31 0.76 8.91 2.98
N GLY A 32 0.88 7.66 3.43
CA GLY A 32 1.83 6.71 2.88
C GLY A 32 1.60 6.41 1.40
N ILE A 33 0.33 6.20 1.01
CA ILE A 33 -0.05 5.96 -0.39
C ILE A 33 0.18 7.23 -1.24
N ALA A 34 -0.22 8.41 -0.76
CA ALA A 34 -0.02 9.64 -1.50
C ALA A 34 1.47 9.95 -1.75
N LEU A 35 2.30 9.80 -0.70
CA LEU A 35 3.74 10.03 -0.78
C LEU A 35 4.44 8.96 -1.63
N GLY A 36 4.12 7.69 -1.41
CA GLY A 36 4.74 6.58 -2.12
C GLY A 36 4.52 6.69 -3.63
N ARG A 37 3.28 6.92 -4.05
CA ARG A 37 2.93 7.10 -5.47
C ARG A 37 3.68 8.28 -6.09
N GLY A 38 3.68 9.43 -5.41
CA GLY A 38 4.40 10.62 -5.87
C GLY A 38 5.90 10.38 -6.07
N THR A 39 6.55 9.65 -5.15
CA THR A 39 7.97 9.31 -5.29
C THR A 39 8.23 8.29 -6.41
N ALA A 40 7.38 7.28 -6.56
CA ALA A 40 7.51 6.25 -7.58
C ALA A 40 7.37 6.86 -8.98
N ASP A 41 6.33 7.68 -9.20
CA ASP A 41 6.08 8.38 -10.46
C ASP A 41 7.24 9.32 -10.80
N ALA A 42 7.68 10.15 -9.83
CA ALA A 42 8.75 11.11 -10.06
C ALA A 42 10.09 10.44 -10.42
N LEU A 43 10.46 9.36 -9.71
CA LEU A 43 11.69 8.62 -9.97
C LEU A 43 11.63 7.90 -11.32
N PHE A 44 10.49 7.30 -11.65
CA PHE A 44 10.30 6.61 -12.92
C PHE A 44 10.34 7.58 -14.10
N PHE A 45 9.59 8.69 -14.05
CA PHE A 45 9.57 9.69 -15.12
C PHE A 45 10.91 10.37 -15.34
N LYS A 46 11.69 10.59 -14.27
CA LYS A 46 13.04 11.15 -14.39
C LYS A 46 13.97 10.26 -15.22
N ARG A 47 13.77 8.94 -15.24
CA ARG A 47 14.68 7.99 -15.90
C ARG A 47 14.17 7.45 -17.24
N TYR A 48 12.90 7.05 -17.31
CA TYR A 48 12.32 6.40 -18.49
C TYR A 48 11.35 7.30 -19.25
N GLY A 49 10.83 8.36 -18.62
CA GLY A 49 9.79 9.20 -19.22
C GLY A 49 8.40 8.56 -19.20
N ILE A 50 7.41 9.33 -19.66
CA ILE A 50 5.99 8.96 -19.58
C ILE A 50 5.59 7.93 -20.65
N GLU A 51 6.40 7.74 -21.69
CA GLU A 51 6.10 6.86 -22.83
C GLU A 51 5.97 5.38 -22.44
N TYR A 52 6.66 4.94 -21.38
CA TYR A 52 6.64 3.56 -20.90
C TYR A 52 5.53 3.28 -19.88
N LEU A 53 4.78 4.31 -19.48
CA LEU A 53 3.70 4.22 -18.50
C LEU A 53 2.60 3.22 -18.90
N PRO A 54 2.15 3.15 -20.18
CA PRO A 54 1.21 2.11 -20.61
C PRO A 54 1.75 0.68 -20.42
N VAL A 55 3.03 0.46 -20.71
CA VAL A 55 3.68 -0.85 -20.55
C VAL A 55 3.72 -1.22 -19.07
N MET A 56 4.06 -0.26 -18.19
CA MET A 56 4.06 -0.47 -16.75
C MET A 56 2.69 -0.86 -16.23
N PHE A 57 1.61 -0.21 -16.68
CA PHE A 57 0.26 -0.60 -16.26
C PHE A 57 -0.17 -1.97 -16.75
N VAL A 58 0.25 -2.39 -17.95
CA VAL A 58 0.03 -3.77 -18.41
C VAL A 58 0.75 -4.76 -17.48
N LEU A 59 2.00 -4.47 -17.11
CA LEU A 59 2.76 -5.30 -16.16
C LEU A 59 2.12 -5.33 -14.76
N VAL A 60 1.65 -4.17 -14.26
CA VAL A 60 0.88 -4.10 -13.02
C VAL A 60 -0.34 -5.00 -13.10
N GLY A 61 -1.13 -4.93 -14.18
CA GLY A 61 -2.32 -5.77 -14.34
C GLY A 61 -2.01 -7.28 -14.31
N ILE A 62 -0.96 -7.70 -15.01
CA ILE A 62 -0.52 -9.10 -15.03
C ILE A 62 -0.06 -9.54 -13.62
N LEU A 63 0.80 -8.76 -12.98
CA LEU A 63 1.33 -9.09 -11.66
C LEU A 63 0.24 -9.07 -10.60
N LEU A 64 -0.64 -8.07 -10.62
CA LEU A 64 -1.74 -7.95 -9.68
C LEU A 64 -2.72 -9.10 -9.84
N SER A 65 -3.00 -9.56 -11.06
CA SER A 65 -3.82 -10.75 -11.31
C SER A 65 -3.19 -12.00 -10.68
N ALA A 66 -1.90 -12.25 -10.95
CA ALA A 66 -1.19 -13.39 -10.38
C ALA A 66 -1.14 -13.35 -8.85
N ILE A 67 -0.85 -12.18 -8.29
CA ILE A 67 -0.75 -11.96 -6.84
C ILE A 67 -2.12 -12.04 -6.17
N SER A 68 -3.19 -11.58 -6.82
CA SER A 68 -4.56 -11.72 -6.30
C SER A 68 -4.99 -13.18 -6.21
N VAL A 69 -4.64 -14.01 -7.21
CA VAL A 69 -4.89 -15.45 -7.17
C VAL A 69 -4.11 -16.10 -6.03
N MET A 70 -2.84 -15.74 -5.86
CA MET A 70 -2.04 -16.21 -4.72
C MET A 70 -2.65 -15.76 -3.39
N TYR A 71 -3.01 -14.49 -3.26
CA TYR A 71 -3.62 -13.93 -2.06
C TYR A 71 -4.89 -14.70 -1.68
N ALA A 72 -5.78 -14.94 -2.64
CA ALA A 72 -7.00 -15.71 -2.43
C ALA A 72 -6.71 -17.16 -1.97
N ALA A 73 -5.65 -17.79 -2.48
CA ALA A 73 -5.28 -19.14 -2.05
C ALA A 73 -4.74 -19.20 -0.61
N PHE A 74 -4.10 -18.13 -0.13
CA PHE A 74 -3.47 -18.10 1.21
C PHE A 74 -4.34 -17.44 2.30
N VAL A 75 -5.33 -16.62 1.93
CA VAL A 75 -6.16 -15.89 2.90
C VAL A 75 -7.01 -16.84 3.74
N ASP A 76 -7.50 -17.94 3.16
CA ASP A 76 -8.31 -18.93 3.87
C ASP A 76 -7.49 -19.85 4.79
N ALA A 77 -6.17 -19.92 4.58
CA ALA A 77 -5.29 -20.84 5.29
C ALA A 77 -4.68 -20.27 6.57
N LEU A 78 -4.71 -18.94 6.77
CA LEU A 78 -4.00 -18.25 7.85
C LEU A 78 -4.93 -17.36 8.68
N PRO A 79 -4.72 -17.25 10.01
CA PRO A 79 -5.42 -16.27 10.83
C PRO A 79 -5.12 -14.85 10.35
N SER A 80 -6.16 -14.04 10.17
CA SER A 80 -6.10 -12.69 9.60
C SER A 80 -5.01 -11.80 10.22
N GLU A 81 -4.86 -11.86 11.54
CA GLU A 81 -3.88 -11.04 12.26
C GLU A 81 -2.43 -11.44 11.92
N ARG A 82 -2.15 -12.74 11.73
CA ARG A 82 -0.83 -13.22 11.34
C ARG A 82 -0.54 -12.87 9.89
N PHE A 83 -1.53 -13.04 9.02
CA PHE A 83 -1.41 -12.73 7.61
C PHE A 83 -1.15 -11.23 7.37
N PHE A 84 -1.85 -10.36 8.11
CA PHE A 84 -1.60 -8.91 8.09
C PHE A 84 -0.15 -8.58 8.46
N LYS A 85 0.37 -9.13 9.57
CA LYS A 85 1.76 -8.91 9.99
C LYS A 85 2.76 -9.39 8.95
N ILE A 86 2.50 -10.52 8.29
CA ILE A 86 3.37 -11.06 7.24
C ILE A 86 3.37 -10.15 6.01
N ILE A 87 2.20 -9.75 5.51
CA ILE A 87 2.10 -8.85 4.34
C ILE A 87 2.79 -7.53 4.64
N PHE A 88 2.53 -6.95 5.81
CA PHE A 88 3.10 -5.67 6.20
C PHE A 88 4.63 -5.75 6.35
N ALA A 89 5.15 -6.79 7.01
CA ALA A 89 6.59 -7.02 7.13
C ALA A 89 7.25 -7.26 5.77
N LEU A 90 6.60 -8.03 4.89
CA LEU A 90 7.07 -8.29 3.54
C LEU A 90 7.14 -7.01 2.70
N MET A 91 6.10 -6.17 2.75
CA MET A 91 6.07 -4.88 2.07
C MET A 91 7.20 -3.95 2.56
N ILE A 92 7.40 -3.84 3.87
CA ILE A 92 8.49 -3.04 4.44
C ILE A 92 9.84 -3.58 3.95
N ALA A 93 10.06 -4.90 4.03
CA ALA A 93 11.32 -5.52 3.61
C ALA A 93 11.61 -5.28 2.12
N LEU A 94 10.58 -5.41 1.28
CA LEU A 94 10.66 -5.20 -0.16
C LEU A 94 10.95 -3.72 -0.52
N LEU A 95 10.28 -2.77 0.13
CA LEU A 95 10.51 -1.34 -0.08
C LEU A 95 11.90 -0.92 0.40
N LEU A 96 12.34 -1.38 1.57
CA LEU A 96 13.68 -1.10 2.10
C LEU A 96 14.77 -1.75 1.23
N GLY A 97 14.54 -2.98 0.77
CA GLY A 97 15.43 -3.66 -0.17
C GLY A 97 15.58 -2.89 -1.47
N ASN A 98 14.47 -2.40 -2.01
CA ASN A 98 14.50 -1.59 -3.22
C ASN A 98 15.21 -0.24 -2.98
N TRP A 99 14.94 0.43 -1.87
CA TRP A 99 15.65 1.67 -1.50
C TRP A 99 17.17 1.47 -1.38
N PHE A 100 17.59 0.35 -0.79
CA PHE A 100 19.01 0.00 -0.70
C PHE A 100 19.63 -0.22 -2.08
N MET A 101 18.91 -0.87 -3.00
CA MET A 101 19.35 -1.07 -4.39
C MET A 101 19.46 0.25 -5.16
N ILE A 102 18.54 1.19 -4.94
CA ILE A 102 18.63 2.55 -5.51
C ILE A 102 19.90 3.25 -4.99
N ARG A 103 20.18 3.13 -3.68
CA ARG A 103 21.34 3.78 -3.05
C ARG A 103 22.68 3.23 -3.55
N LEU A 104 22.74 1.93 -3.85
CA LEU A 104 23.93 1.29 -4.40
C LEU A 104 24.15 1.59 -5.89
N GLY A 105 23.19 2.21 -6.57
CA GLY A 105 23.29 2.51 -8.01
C GLY A 105 23.39 1.26 -8.89
N ALA A 106 22.79 0.15 -8.43
CA ALA A 106 23.04 -1.17 -9.01
C ALA A 106 22.58 -1.31 -10.48
N SER A 107 21.43 -0.74 -10.84
CA SER A 107 20.86 -0.82 -12.19
C SER A 107 19.73 0.18 -12.41
N ASP A 108 19.51 0.59 -13.66
CA ASP A 108 18.38 1.44 -14.07
C ASP A 108 17.02 0.74 -13.91
N MET A 109 16.99 -0.59 -13.94
CA MET A 109 15.77 -1.39 -13.76
C MET A 109 15.17 -1.31 -12.34
N VAL A 110 15.90 -0.76 -11.38
CA VAL A 110 15.43 -0.59 -10.00
C VAL A 110 14.28 0.43 -9.92
N TYR A 111 14.23 1.42 -10.81
CA TYR A 111 13.14 2.42 -10.83
C TYR A 111 11.80 1.83 -11.32
N PRO A 112 11.75 1.07 -12.44
CA PRO A 112 10.55 0.31 -12.81
C PRO A 112 10.15 -0.71 -11.74
N ALA A 113 11.12 -1.41 -11.14
CA ALA A 113 10.84 -2.37 -10.07
C ALA A 113 10.19 -1.69 -8.86
N TYR A 114 10.70 -0.51 -8.45
CA TYR A 114 10.10 0.29 -7.39
C TYR A 114 8.64 0.65 -7.70
N PHE A 115 8.38 1.10 -8.92
CA PHE A 115 7.05 1.47 -9.37
C PHE A 115 6.06 0.30 -9.27
N LEU A 116 6.42 -0.86 -9.83
CA LEU A 116 5.56 -2.05 -9.80
C LEU A 116 5.33 -2.52 -8.37
N LEU A 117 6.40 -2.57 -7.57
CA LEU A 117 6.36 -3.02 -6.19
C LEU A 117 5.48 -2.13 -5.33
N TYR A 118 5.61 -0.81 -5.49
CA TYR A 118 4.77 0.16 -4.81
C TYR A 118 3.29 0.01 -5.19
N GLU A 119 2.97 -0.05 -6.49
CA GLU A 119 1.58 -0.11 -6.96
C GLU A 119 0.88 -1.37 -6.43
N ILE A 120 1.53 -2.53 -6.59
CA ILE A 120 1.03 -3.83 -6.10
C ILE A 120 0.86 -3.82 -4.59
N ALA A 121 1.85 -3.30 -3.87
CA ALA A 121 1.83 -3.24 -2.41
C ALA A 121 0.66 -2.37 -1.92
N SER A 122 0.44 -1.22 -2.56
CA SER A 122 -0.63 -0.30 -2.19
C SER A 122 -2.03 -0.91 -2.42
N GLU A 123 -2.22 -1.59 -3.54
CA GLU A 123 -3.49 -2.27 -3.87
C GLU A 123 -3.76 -3.44 -2.92
N LEU A 124 -2.76 -4.30 -2.66
CA LEU A 124 -2.90 -5.39 -1.70
C LEU A 124 -3.24 -4.89 -0.30
N PHE A 125 -2.59 -3.81 0.12
CA PHE A 125 -2.83 -3.21 1.43
C PHE A 125 -4.25 -2.65 1.54
N LEU A 126 -4.75 -2.00 0.48
CA LEU A 126 -6.13 -1.51 0.42
C LEU A 126 -7.15 -2.64 0.44
N VAL A 127 -6.96 -3.69 -0.37
CA VAL A 127 -7.87 -4.86 -0.41
C VAL A 127 -7.95 -5.53 0.96
N HIS A 128 -6.79 -5.78 1.59
CA HIS A 128 -6.76 -6.39 2.91
C HIS A 128 -7.40 -5.49 3.98
N SER A 129 -7.14 -4.19 3.93
CA SER A 129 -7.76 -3.22 4.85
C SER A 129 -9.28 -3.15 4.66
N ALA A 130 -9.77 -3.18 3.42
CA ALA A 130 -11.20 -3.16 3.11
C ALA A 130 -11.94 -4.41 3.61
N LEU A 131 -11.29 -5.59 3.56
CA LEU A 131 -11.88 -6.86 4.00
C LEU A 131 -11.94 -7.02 5.52
N TYR A 132 -11.03 -6.40 6.26
CA TYR A 132 -10.89 -6.62 7.70
C TYR A 132 -11.24 -5.41 8.59
N LEU A 133 -11.31 -4.20 8.01
CA LEU A 133 -11.70 -2.98 8.72
C LEU A 133 -13.11 -2.47 8.35
N GLY A 134 -13.75 -3.06 7.32
CA GLY A 134 -15.13 -2.78 6.91
C GLY A 134 -16.11 -3.77 7.51
#